data_AF-A0A2H6NLZ7-F1
#
_entry.id   AF-A0A2H6NLZ7-F1
#
_cell.length_a   1.000
_cell.length_b   1.000
_cell.length_c   1.000
_cell.angle_alpha   90.00
_cell.angle_beta   90.00
_cell.angle_gamma   90.00
#
_symmetry.space_group_name_H-M   'P 1'
#
loop_
_entity.id
_entity.type
_entity.pdbx_description
1 polymer ?
#
loop_
_entity_poly.entity_id
_entity_poly.type
_entity_poly.pdbx_seq_one_letter_code
_entity_poly.pdbx_strand_id
1 'polypeptide(L)'
;KVLHLGRKNQRYKYRLGETWLKNSNCERNLGVLVDNCLNMSQQCAATTKKANSILSCINRGIKSNCDILVQLYESLVRPFLEYCIQIWSPHYKKDVEILEKVQRRALQ
;
A
#
# COMPACT_ATOMS: atom_id res chain seq x y z
N LYS A 1 -12.47 -7.46 -13.49
CA LYS A 1 -12.67 -6.02 -13.80
C LYS A 1 -11.55 -5.57 -14.73
N VAL A 2 -11.68 -4.44 -15.41
CA VAL A 2 -10.64 -3.89 -16.31
C VAL A 2 -10.21 -2.53 -15.80
N LEU A 3 -8.89 -2.38 -15.60
CA LEU A 3 -8.26 -1.09 -15.33
C LEU A 3 -7.66 -0.56 -16.64
N HIS A 4 -8.19 0.56 -17.13
CA HIS A 4 -7.70 1.19 -18.35
C HIS A 4 -6.60 2.18 -18.03
N LEU A 5 -5.41 1.96 -18.58
CA LEU A 5 -4.22 2.79 -18.36
C LEU A 5 -3.86 3.60 -19.60
N GLY A 6 -3.36 4.83 -19.39
CA GLY A 6 -2.84 5.69 -20.45
C GLY A 6 -3.88 6.60 -21.09
N ARG A 7 -3.43 7.78 -21.52
CA ARG A 7 -4.31 8.86 -22.04
C ARG A 7 -4.97 8.52 -23.39
N LYS A 8 -4.32 7.71 -24.22
CA LYS A 8 -4.79 7.30 -25.55
C LYS A 8 -5.54 5.96 -25.53
N ASN A 9 -5.93 5.48 -24.35
CA ASN A 9 -6.62 4.21 -24.22
C ASN A 9 -8.06 4.31 -24.76
N GLN A 10 -8.40 3.47 -25.73
CA GLN A 10 -9.73 3.45 -26.37
C GLN A 10 -10.82 2.83 -25.47
N ARG A 11 -10.45 2.31 -24.29
CA ARG A 11 -11.33 1.71 -23.29
C ARG A 11 -12.18 0.57 -23.84
N TYR A 12 -11.54 -0.34 -24.58
CA TYR A 12 -12.19 -1.51 -25.14
C TYR A 12 -12.92 -2.33 -24.07
N LYS A 13 -14.03 -2.95 -24.46
CA LYS A 13 -14.79 -3.85 -23.60
C LYS A 13 -14.21 -5.25 -23.73
N TYR A 14 -13.89 -5.85 -22.59
CA TYR A 14 -13.36 -7.20 -22.52
C TYR A 14 -14.37 -8.13 -21.85
N ARG A 15 -14.37 -9.39 -22.27
CA ARG A 15 -15.12 -10.46 -21.60
C ARG A 15 -14.17 -11.56 -21.15
N LEU A 16 -14.49 -12.19 -20.03
CA LEU A 16 -13.85 -13.42 -19.59
C LEU A 16 -14.91 -14.52 -19.65
N GLY A 17 -14.76 -15.46 -20.58
CA GLY A 17 -15.83 -16.40 -20.94
C GLY A 17 -17.08 -15.68 -21.42
N GLU A 18 -18.20 -15.91 -20.75
CA GLU A 18 -19.50 -15.28 -21.02
C GLU A 18 -19.72 -13.97 -20.26
N THR A 19 -18.81 -13.60 -19.34
CA THR A 19 -18.99 -12.44 -18.46
C THR A 19 -18.25 -11.21 -18.98
N TRP A 20 -18.98 -10.12 -19.19
CA TRP A 20 -18.39 -8.80 -19.48
C TRP A 20 -17.69 -8.22 -18.25
N LEU A 21 -16.44 -7.80 -18.43
CA LEU A 21 -15.67 -7.22 -17.35
C LEU A 21 -16.07 -5.75 -17.14
N LYS A 22 -16.43 -5.41 -15.89
CA LYS A 22 -16.70 -4.02 -15.49
C LYS A 22 -15.41 -3.20 -15.50
N ASN A 23 -15.52 -1.95 -15.92
CA ASN A 23 -14.45 -0.97 -15.78
C ASN A 23 -14.21 -0.64 -14.31
N SER A 24 -12.96 -0.30 -13.98
CA SER A 24 -12.56 0.16 -12.65
C SER A 24 -11.52 1.27 -12.75
N ASN A 25 -11.46 2.08 -11.71
CA ASN A 25 -10.49 3.16 -11.56
C ASN A 25 -9.32 2.76 -10.65
N CYS A 26 -9.44 1.68 -9.88
CA CYS A 26 -8.39 1.14 -9.03
C CYS A 26 -8.59 -0.36 -8.84
N GLU A 27 -7.54 -1.14 -9.05
CA GLU A 27 -7.57 -2.59 -8.88
C GLU A 27 -6.40 -3.05 -8.04
N ARG A 28 -6.64 -4.09 -7.23
CA ARG A 28 -5.59 -4.73 -6.46
C ARG A 28 -4.97 -5.84 -7.31
N ASN A 29 -3.66 -5.80 -7.51
CA ASN A 29 -2.91 -6.88 -8.13
C ASN A 29 -1.73 -7.27 -7.23
N LEU A 30 -1.63 -8.55 -6.88
CA LEU A 30 -0.61 -9.08 -5.98
C LEU A 30 -0.44 -8.26 -4.68
N GLY A 31 -1.53 -7.73 -4.12
CA GLY A 31 -1.49 -6.93 -2.89
C GLY A 31 -1.19 -5.43 -3.08
N VAL A 32 -0.86 -4.98 -4.29
CA VAL A 32 -0.65 -3.55 -4.62
C VAL A 32 -1.91 -2.96 -5.26
N LEU A 33 -2.35 -1.81 -4.78
CA LEU A 33 -3.40 -1.02 -5.42
C LEU A 33 -2.81 -0.20 -6.56
N VAL A 34 -3.39 -0.35 -7.75
CA VAL A 34 -3.02 0.39 -8.95
C VAL A 34 -4.23 1.16 -9.43
N ASP A 35 -4.15 2.48 -9.43
CA ASP A 35 -5.17 3.36 -9.98
C ASP A 35 -4.92 3.62 -11.48
N ASN A 36 -5.97 4.09 -12.15
CA ASN A 36 -5.94 4.35 -13.59
C ASN A 36 -5.03 5.51 -14.01
N CYS A 37 -4.64 6.38 -13.07
CA CYS A 37 -3.71 7.48 -13.28
C CYS A 37 -2.28 7.14 -12.82
N LEU A 38 -2.03 5.92 -12.32
CA LEU A 38 -0.76 5.49 -11.73
C LEU A 38 -0.30 6.38 -10.56
N ASN A 39 -1.26 6.98 -9.85
CA ASN A 39 -1.08 7.67 -8.59
C ASN A 39 -1.07 6.73 -7.37
N MET A 40 0.11 6.63 -6.76
CA MET A 40 0.37 5.72 -5.65
C MET A 40 -0.21 6.17 -4.30
N SER A 41 -0.87 7.34 -4.21
CA SER A 41 -1.47 7.84 -2.96
C SER A 41 -2.45 6.85 -2.33
N GLN A 42 -3.26 6.14 -3.13
CA GLN A 42 -4.21 5.14 -2.58
C GLN A 42 -3.49 3.95 -1.96
N GLN A 43 -2.43 3.46 -2.61
CA GLN A 43 -1.56 2.41 -2.08
C GLN A 43 -0.88 2.87 -0.79
N CYS A 44 -0.29 4.08 -0.80
CA CYS A 44 0.39 4.63 0.37
C CYS A 44 -0.56 4.76 1.57
N ALA A 45 -1.79 5.24 1.36
CA ALA A 45 -2.81 5.33 2.41
C ALA A 45 -3.22 3.95 2.94
N ALA A 46 -3.45 2.97 2.06
CA ALA A 46 -3.82 1.61 2.44
C ALA A 46 -2.70 0.91 3.24
N THR A 47 -1.45 1.01 2.77
CA THR A 47 -0.27 0.48 3.44
C THR A 47 -0.07 1.13 4.80
N THR A 48 -0.14 2.47 4.86
CA THR A 48 -0.01 3.24 6.11
C THR A 48 -1.06 2.83 7.13
N LYS A 49 -2.32 2.64 6.71
CA LYS A 49 -3.40 2.18 7.59
C LYS A 49 -3.12 0.79 8.15
N LYS A 50 -2.69 -0.16 7.31
CA LYS A 50 -2.37 -1.52 7.74
C LYS A 50 -1.18 -1.53 8.71
N ALA A 51 -0.11 -0.82 8.37
CA ALA A 51 1.09 -0.72 9.19
C ALA A 51 0.79 -0.10 10.56
N ASN A 52 0.01 0.99 10.62
CA ASN A 52 -0.41 1.60 11.89
C ASN A 52 -1.28 0.67 12.74
N SER A 53 -2.14 -0.15 12.12
CA SER A 53 -2.95 -1.12 12.85
C SER A 53 -2.09 -2.19 13.53
N ILE A 54 -1.05 -2.67 12.85
CA ILE A 54 -0.10 -3.66 13.40
C ILE A 54 0.73 -3.01 14.50
N LEU A 55 1.29 -1.83 14.26
CA LEU A 55 2.08 -1.09 15.24
C LEU A 55 1.28 -0.79 16.52
N SER A 56 0.00 -0.42 16.38
CA SER A 56 -0.90 -0.24 17.53
C SER A 56 -1.11 -1.53 18.34
N CYS A 57 -1.16 -2.68 17.67
CA CYS A 57 -1.25 -3.98 18.33
C CYS A 57 0.03 -4.31 19.11
N ILE A 58 1.19 -4.12 18.47
CA ILE A 58 2.52 -4.30 19.09
C ILE A 58 2.63 -3.45 20.36
N ASN A 59 2.33 -2.15 20.27
CA ASN A 59 2.46 -1.21 21.39
C ASN A 59 1.49 -1.51 22.54
N ARG A 60 0.36 -2.19 22.28
CA ARG A 60 -0.57 -2.62 23.34
C ARG A 60 -0.12 -3.91 24.01
N GLY A 61 0.50 -4.82 23.27
CA GLY A 61 0.89 -6.14 23.75
C GLY A 61 2.24 -6.17 24.47
N ILE A 62 3.15 -5.24 24.14
CA ILE A 62 4.53 -5.28 24.62
C ILE A 62 4.84 -4.04 25.42
N LYS A 63 5.11 -4.24 26.71
CA LYS A 63 5.61 -3.19 27.60
C LYS A 63 7.13 -3.19 27.59
N SER A 64 7.72 -2.04 27.26
CA SER A 64 9.05 -1.61 27.71
C SER A 64 10.22 -2.55 27.40
N ASN A 65 10.36 -2.98 26.14
CA ASN A 65 11.64 -3.50 25.65
C ASN A 65 11.89 -3.02 24.21
N CYS A 66 12.76 -2.02 24.06
CA CYS A 66 13.05 -1.39 22.76
C CYS A 66 13.62 -2.40 21.73
N ASP A 67 14.44 -3.36 22.17
CA ASP A 67 15.06 -4.32 21.25
C ASP A 67 14.01 -5.25 20.63
N ILE A 68 13.04 -5.70 21.44
CA ILE A 68 11.92 -6.52 20.96
C ILE A 68 11.00 -5.71 20.05
N LEU A 69 10.77 -4.43 20.35
CA LEU A 69 9.95 -3.55 19.50
C LEU A 69 10.58 -3.36 18.12
N VAL A 70 11.89 -3.16 18.04
CA VAL A 70 12.62 -3.05 16.77
C VAL A 70 12.49 -4.35 15.97
N GLN A 71 12.74 -5.51 16.58
CA GLN A 71 12.60 -6.81 15.91
C GLN A 71 11.19 -7.04 15.35
N LEU A 72 10.17 -6.65 16.11
CA LEU A 72 8.78 -6.81 15.68
C LEU A 72 8.37 -5.80 14.62
N TYR A 73 8.87 -4.58 14.69
CA TYR A 73 8.69 -3.60 13.62
C TYR A 73 9.30 -4.12 12.31
N GLU A 74 10.55 -4.61 12.34
CA GLU A 74 11.24 -5.12 11.16
C GLU A 74 10.58 -6.37 10.58
N SER A 75 10.05 -7.27 11.41
CA SER A 75 9.41 -8.50 10.94
C SER A 75 7.94 -8.33 10.53
N LEU A 76 7.19 -7.42 11.15
CA LEU A 76 5.73 -7.32 10.97
C LEU A 76 5.25 -6.05 10.30
N VAL A 77 5.99 -4.95 10.36
CA VAL A 77 5.57 -3.64 9.84
C VAL A 77 6.36 -3.26 8.59
N ARG A 78 7.69 -3.36 8.66
CA ARG A 78 8.60 -3.02 7.56
C ARG A 78 8.29 -3.75 6.25
N PRO A 79 7.92 -5.05 6.22
CA PRO A 79 7.61 -5.73 4.96
C PRO A 79 6.43 -5.09 4.22
N PHE A 80 5.43 -4.56 4.92
CA PHE A 80 4.32 -3.86 4.27
C PHE A 80 4.75 -2.53 3.64
N LEU A 81 5.73 -1.85 4.25
CA LEU A 81 6.26 -0.58 3.76
C LEU A 81 7.23 -0.76 2.58
N GLU A 82 7.87 -1.91 2.45
CA GLU A 82 8.88 -2.18 1.41
C GLU A 82 8.39 -3.11 0.28
N TYR A 83 7.30 -3.85 0.52
CA TYR A 83 6.76 -4.78 -0.47
C TYR A 83 6.41 -4.07 -1.78
N CYS A 84 6.92 -4.62 -2.89
CA CYS A 84 6.74 -4.09 -4.24
C CYS A 84 7.12 -2.61 -4.41
N ILE A 85 8.08 -2.09 -3.63
CA ILE A 85 8.46 -0.67 -3.70
C ILE A 85 8.90 -0.23 -5.11
N GLN A 86 9.49 -1.13 -5.90
CA GLN A 86 9.83 -0.85 -7.30
C GLN A 86 8.60 -0.51 -8.17
N ILE A 87 7.42 -1.00 -7.80
CA ILE A 87 6.17 -0.74 -8.52
C ILE A 87 5.56 0.59 -8.10
N TRP A 88 5.43 0.82 -6.79
CA TRP A 88 4.65 1.97 -6.28
C TRP A 88 5.50 3.15 -5.78
N SER A 89 6.83 3.06 -5.82
CA SER A 89 7.83 4.08 -5.46
C SER A 89 7.23 5.50 -5.34
N PRO A 90 6.85 5.94 -4.12
CA PRO A 90 6.06 7.15 -3.93
C PRO A 90 6.90 8.37 -4.30
N HIS A 91 6.37 9.23 -5.17
CA HIS A 91 7.09 10.41 -5.66
C HIS A 91 6.52 11.72 -5.10
N TYR A 92 5.27 11.72 -4.63
CA TYR A 92 4.69 12.89 -3.98
C TYR A 92 5.16 12.98 -2.53
N LYS A 93 5.62 14.17 -2.13
CA LYS A 93 6.09 14.45 -0.76
C LYS A 93 5.08 14.03 0.31
N LYS A 94 3.79 14.30 0.09
CA LYS A 94 2.70 13.90 1.00
C LYS A 94 2.63 12.39 1.23
N ASP A 95 2.92 11.59 0.20
CA ASP A 95 2.80 10.13 0.24
C ASP A 95 4.02 9.53 0.94
N VAL A 96 5.20 10.07 0.68
CA VAL A 96 6.43 9.75 1.42
C VAL A 96 6.26 10.06 2.91
N GLU A 97 5.74 11.25 3.23
CA GLU A 97 5.63 11.74 4.60
C GLU A 97 4.69 10.87 5.47
N ILE A 98 3.59 10.36 4.90
CA ILE A 98 2.69 9.45 5.64
C ILE A 98 3.32 8.09 5.95
N LEU A 99 4.22 7.61 5.09
CA LEU A 99 4.93 6.34 5.30
C LEU A 99 6.05 6.52 6.32
N GLU A 100 6.86 7.56 6.20
CA GLU A 100 7.91 7.91 7.17
C GLU A 100 7.33 8.16 8.56
N LYS A 101 6.11 8.70 8.65
CA LYS A 101 5.41 8.88 9.94
C LYS A 101 5.18 7.55 10.67
N VAL A 102 4.94 6.45 9.94
CA VAL A 102 4.85 5.11 10.55
C VAL A 102 6.18 4.69 11.13
N GLN A 103 7.28 4.90 10.39
CA GLN A 103 8.62 4.56 10.83
C GLN A 103 9.02 5.35 12.08
N ARG A 104 8.80 6.67 12.07
CA ARG A 104 9.06 7.55 13.22
C ARG A 104 8.28 7.12 14.47
N ARG A 105 7.01 6.72 14.31
CA ARG A 105 6.19 6.26 15.44
C ARG A 105 6.66 4.93 16.02
N ALA A 106 7.33 4.09 15.24
CA ALA A 106 7.83 2.80 15.71
C ALA A 106 9.15 2.91 16.49
N LEU A 107 9.94 3.96 16.22
CA LEU A 107 11.25 4.20 16.83
C LEU A 107 11.22 5.27 17.95
N GLN A 108 10.02 5.70 18.36
CA GLN A 108 9.78 6.60 19.50
C GLN A 108 9.32 5.80 20.71
#